data_AF-A0A1W1BHQ2-F1
#
_entry.id   AF-A0A1W1BHQ2-F1
#
_cell.length_a   1.000
_cell.length_b   1.000
_cell.length_c   1.000
_cell.angle_alpha   90.00
_cell.angle_beta   90.00
_cell.angle_gamma   90.00
#
_symmetry.space_group_name_H-M   'P 1'
#
loop_
_entity.id
_entity.type
_entity.pdbx_description
1 polymer ?
#
loop_
_entity_poly.entity_id
_entity_poly.type
_entity_poly.pdbx_seq_one_letter_code
_entity_poly.pdbx_strand_id
1 'polypeptide(L)'
;MSDKIPKNEIDELLNTIIYYKKLIISVIIIFVSLAYIYAFFIQKTVYNANVLIQIAQNNTHIIENEESLVQILITKYQVDNHRDKPMPFISKVIKPKYSKGVIRIYADGYDKNSISELLNKKVQELNREHNLSVEAYIKDQKKIISNVMSNIEDMKNQKDNLMSQNSEMQNQLDKSSNCAYAVSILRNDNIIIELNKNILNQKNFLVALKTTLQPHRTFNTKIKGEIYLNPKTITPSKKLIIILGLVSGLLFSILLSFFLQFLRDRRD
;
A
#
# COMPACT_ATOMS: atom_id res chain seq x y z
N MET A 1 -24.03 -34.32 -50.83
CA MET A 1 -22.89 -35.26 -50.84
C MET A 1 -22.39 -35.39 -49.42
N SER A 2 -22.72 -36.50 -48.76
CA SER A 2 -22.28 -36.82 -47.40
C SER A 2 -21.24 -37.92 -47.55
N ASP A 3 -19.96 -37.56 -47.58
CA ASP A 3 -18.86 -38.53 -47.54
C ASP A 3 -18.95 -39.28 -46.21
N LYS A 4 -19.46 -40.51 -46.28
CA LYS A 4 -19.33 -41.47 -45.17
C LYS A 4 -17.87 -41.90 -45.17
N ILE A 5 -17.14 -41.49 -44.13
CA ILE A 5 -15.83 -42.06 -43.80
C ILE A 5 -15.98 -43.60 -43.86
N PRO A 6 -15.23 -44.32 -44.72
CA PRO A 6 -15.35 -45.76 -44.83
C PRO A 6 -14.94 -46.38 -43.50
N LYS A 7 -15.75 -47.32 -42.99
CA LYS A 7 -15.58 -48.01 -41.71
C LYS A 7 -14.14 -48.50 -41.45
N ASN A 8 -13.43 -48.84 -42.54
CA ASN A 8 -12.10 -49.41 -42.52
C ASN A 8 -11.01 -48.45 -42.01
N GLU A 9 -11.13 -47.13 -42.21
CA GLU A 9 -10.08 -46.18 -41.83
C GLU A 9 -9.96 -46.01 -40.30
N ILE A 10 -11.10 -45.97 -39.61
CA ILE A 10 -11.12 -45.83 -38.14
C ILE A 10 -10.57 -47.11 -37.48
N ASP A 11 -10.96 -48.27 -38.01
CA ASP A 11 -10.51 -49.56 -37.51
C ASP A 11 -8.98 -49.71 -37.67
N GLU A 12 -8.41 -49.23 -38.77
CA GLU A 12 -6.96 -49.22 -39.00
C GLU A 12 -6.20 -48.33 -38.01
N LEU A 13 -6.74 -47.13 -37.71
CA LEU A 13 -6.17 -46.23 -36.72
C LEU A 13 -6.19 -46.86 -35.31
N LEU A 14 -7.32 -47.47 -34.93
CA LEU A 14 -7.45 -48.14 -33.63
C LEU A 14 -6.55 -49.37 -33.52
N ASN A 15 -6.43 -50.15 -34.60
CA ASN A 15 -5.53 -51.31 -34.64
C ASN A 15 -4.07 -50.89 -34.47
N THR A 16 -3.66 -49.76 -35.07
CA THR A 16 -2.31 -49.19 -34.89
C THR A 16 -2.05 -48.85 -33.41
N ILE A 17 -3.02 -48.21 -32.75
CA ILE A 17 -2.93 -47.85 -31.33
C ILE A 17 -2.83 -49.12 -30.46
N ILE A 18 -3.65 -50.15 -30.75
CA ILE A 18 -3.63 -51.42 -30.00
C ILE A 18 -2.30 -52.16 -30.20
N TYR A 19 -1.76 -52.15 -31.41
CA TYR A 19 -0.48 -52.78 -31.73
C TYR A 19 0.67 -52.16 -30.91
N TYR A 20 0.72 -50.82 -30.83
CA TYR A 20 1.75 -50.09 -30.08
C TYR A 20 1.40 -49.84 -28.59
N LYS A 21 0.39 -50.51 -28.01
CA LYS A 21 -0.08 -50.23 -26.63
C LYS A 21 1.02 -50.23 -25.56
N LYS A 22 2.02 -51.12 -25.65
CA LYS A 22 3.14 -51.18 -24.68
C LYS A 22 4.05 -49.96 -24.80
N LEU A 23 4.31 -49.52 -26.03
CA LEU A 23 5.09 -48.31 -26.31
C LEU A 23 4.34 -47.08 -25.77
N ILE A 24 3.04 -47.00 -26.03
CA ILE A 24 2.18 -45.92 -25.53
C ILE A 24 2.26 -45.80 -24.01
N ILE A 25 2.04 -46.90 -23.29
CA ILE A 25 2.12 -46.93 -21.82
C ILE A 25 3.52 -46.53 -21.33
N SER A 26 4.58 -47.05 -21.96
CA SER A 26 5.97 -46.72 -21.59
C SER A 26 6.28 -45.23 -21.72
N VAL A 27 5.91 -44.62 -22.86
CA VAL A 27 6.11 -43.18 -23.10
C VAL A 27 5.32 -42.34 -22.10
N ILE A 28 4.08 -42.70 -21.81
CA ILE A 28 3.27 -42.00 -20.81
C ILE A 28 3.94 -42.03 -19.44
N ILE A 29 4.43 -43.20 -19.00
CA ILE A 29 5.12 -43.35 -17.70
C ILE A 29 6.36 -42.44 -17.63
N ILE A 30 7.14 -42.35 -18.72
CA ILE A 30 8.32 -41.48 -18.79
C ILE A 30 7.92 -40.01 -18.63
N PHE A 31 6.92 -39.53 -19.38
CA PHE A 31 6.47 -38.14 -19.29
C PHE A 31 5.89 -37.79 -17.91
N VAL A 32 5.10 -38.69 -17.32
CA VAL A 32 4.57 -38.51 -15.95
C VAL A 32 5.70 -38.49 -14.92
N SER A 33 6.71 -39.35 -15.07
CA SER A 33 7.88 -39.38 -14.18
C SER A 33 8.70 -38.10 -14.27
N LEU A 34 8.93 -37.59 -15.48
CA LEU A 34 9.61 -36.30 -15.70
C LEU A 34 8.81 -35.13 -15.11
N ALA A 35 7.49 -35.11 -15.32
CA ALA A 35 6.61 -34.09 -14.73
C ALA A 35 6.61 -34.15 -13.19
N TYR A 36 6.64 -35.35 -12.62
CA TYR A 36 6.76 -35.56 -11.17
C TYR A 36 8.08 -35.01 -10.63
N ILE A 37 9.21 -35.37 -11.26
CA ILE A 37 10.54 -34.89 -10.87
C ILE A 37 10.58 -33.36 -10.94
N TYR A 38 10.09 -32.78 -12.04
CA TYR A 38 10.05 -31.34 -12.22
C TYR A 38 9.20 -30.64 -11.14
N ALA A 39 7.98 -31.12 -10.90
CA ALA A 39 7.04 -30.48 -9.96
C ALA A 39 7.45 -30.56 -8.49
N PHE A 40 8.22 -31.59 -8.10
CA PHE A 40 8.61 -31.80 -6.70
C PHE A 40 10.03 -31.35 -6.37
N PHE A 41 10.99 -31.50 -7.30
CA PHE A 41 12.40 -31.26 -7.01
C PHE A 41 12.94 -29.98 -7.67
N ILE A 42 12.41 -29.59 -8.82
CA ILE A 42 12.97 -28.47 -9.60
C ILE A 42 12.16 -27.19 -9.36
N GLN A 43 10.84 -27.28 -9.40
CA GLN A 43 9.99 -26.10 -9.31
C GLN A 43 9.89 -25.57 -7.87
N LYS A 44 10.48 -24.40 -7.64
CA LYS A 44 10.32 -23.67 -6.37
C LYS A 44 8.95 -22.99 -6.32
N THR A 45 8.27 -23.12 -5.18
CA THR A 45 6.99 -22.45 -4.95
C THR A 45 7.20 -20.96 -4.72
N VAL A 46 6.50 -20.12 -5.49
CA VAL A 46 6.52 -18.66 -5.30
C VAL A 46 5.29 -18.22 -4.52
N TYR A 47 5.53 -17.60 -3.37
CA TYR A 47 4.51 -16.98 -2.54
C TYR A 47 4.34 -15.52 -2.93
N ASN A 48 3.13 -15.00 -2.71
CA ASN A 48 2.78 -13.60 -2.87
C ASN A 48 2.33 -13.06 -1.53
N ALA A 49 2.81 -11.88 -1.14
CA ALA A 49 2.24 -11.11 -0.06
C ALA A 49 1.96 -9.69 -0.53
N ASN A 50 1.09 -9.01 0.21
CA ASN A 50 0.89 -7.58 0.02
C ASN A 50 0.70 -6.87 1.34
N VAL A 51 1.01 -5.58 1.32
CA VAL A 51 0.81 -4.68 2.44
C VAL A 51 0.03 -3.47 1.97
N LEU A 52 -0.97 -3.07 2.76
CA LEU A 52 -1.68 -1.81 2.56
C LEU A 52 -0.98 -0.73 3.39
N ILE A 53 -0.58 0.34 2.72
CA ILE A 53 0.15 1.45 3.32
C ILE A 53 -0.76 2.67 3.28
N GLN A 54 -0.86 3.38 4.40
CA GLN A 54 -1.46 4.70 4.46
C GLN A 54 -0.36 5.74 4.29
N ILE A 55 -0.47 6.60 3.28
CA ILE A 55 0.50 7.66 2.95
C ILE A 55 0.42 8.75 4.01
N ALA A 56 1.57 9.36 4.31
CA ALA A 56 1.66 10.45 5.26
C ALA A 56 0.76 11.64 4.89
N GLN A 57 0.26 12.33 5.91
CA GLN A 57 -0.73 13.39 5.76
C GLN A 57 -0.43 14.55 6.72
N ASN A 58 -0.68 15.79 6.29
CA ASN A 58 -0.66 17.00 7.09
C ASN A 58 -2.01 17.74 6.98
N ASN A 59 -2.75 17.83 8.09
CA ASN A 59 -4.04 18.54 8.12
C ASN A 59 -4.97 18.22 6.93
N THR A 60 -5.22 16.94 6.65
CA THR A 60 -6.03 16.41 5.53
C THR A 60 -5.40 16.42 4.14
N HIS A 61 -4.24 17.06 3.96
CA HIS A 61 -3.50 16.98 2.70
C HIS A 61 -2.54 15.81 2.74
N ILE A 62 -2.56 14.98 1.71
CA ILE A 62 -1.60 13.90 1.55
C ILE A 62 -0.30 14.54 1.08
N ILE A 63 0.82 14.21 1.73
CA ILE A 63 2.12 14.83 1.43
C ILE A 63 2.55 14.58 -0.01
N GLU A 64 2.22 13.40 -0.53
CA GLU A 64 2.53 13.02 -1.89
C GLU A 64 1.27 12.46 -2.58
N ASN A 65 1.01 12.93 -3.80
CA ASN A 65 -0.09 12.42 -4.60
C ASN A 65 0.05 10.91 -4.82
N GLU A 66 -1.05 10.15 -4.70
CA GLU A 66 -0.98 8.69 -4.73
C GLU A 66 -0.55 8.14 -6.09
N GLU A 67 -0.89 8.82 -7.18
CA GLU A 67 -0.53 8.38 -8.54
C GLU A 67 0.95 8.64 -8.82
N SER A 68 1.44 9.82 -8.44
CA SER A 68 2.88 10.14 -8.50
C SER A 68 3.70 9.17 -7.67
N LEU A 69 3.28 8.89 -6.43
CA LEU A 69 3.98 7.97 -5.56
C LEU A 69 3.97 6.55 -6.12
N VAL A 70 2.85 6.08 -6.69
CA VAL A 70 2.81 4.77 -7.36
C VAL A 70 3.84 4.71 -8.49
N GLN A 71 3.93 5.73 -9.35
CA GLN A 71 4.91 5.77 -10.43
C GLN A 71 6.35 5.79 -9.91
N ILE A 72 6.63 6.63 -8.90
CA ILE A 72 7.95 6.69 -8.26
C ILE A 72 8.34 5.33 -7.68
N LEU A 73 7.43 4.64 -7.00
CA LEU A 73 7.70 3.31 -6.44
C LEU A 73 7.88 2.24 -7.53
N ILE A 74 7.13 2.31 -8.63
CA ILE A 74 7.32 1.44 -9.80
C ILE A 74 8.73 1.63 -10.37
N THR A 75 9.16 2.87 -10.58
CA THR A 75 10.52 3.17 -11.09
C THR A 75 11.60 2.79 -10.07
N LYS A 76 11.46 3.20 -8.81
CA LYS A 76 12.42 2.98 -7.72
C LYS A 76 12.65 1.50 -7.43
N TYR A 77 11.58 0.71 -7.43
CA TYR A 77 11.66 -0.74 -7.24
C TYR A 77 11.75 -1.51 -8.56
N GLN A 78 11.86 -0.79 -9.69
CA GLN A 78 11.97 -1.31 -11.05
C GLN A 78 10.87 -2.32 -11.40
N VAL A 79 9.64 -2.13 -10.90
CA VAL A 79 8.58 -3.15 -10.89
C VAL A 79 8.44 -3.83 -12.24
N ASP A 80 8.53 -3.11 -13.36
CA ASP A 80 8.35 -3.70 -14.71
C ASP A 80 9.47 -4.66 -15.17
N ASN A 81 10.64 -4.67 -14.53
CA ASN A 81 11.76 -5.53 -14.89
C ASN A 81 11.90 -6.71 -13.91
N HIS A 82 11.16 -7.81 -14.16
CA HIS A 82 11.13 -8.97 -13.27
C HIS A 82 12.17 -10.06 -13.58
N ARG A 83 12.74 -10.10 -14.79
CA ARG A 83 13.46 -11.29 -15.29
C ARG A 83 14.77 -11.58 -14.57
N ASP A 84 15.42 -10.55 -14.02
CA ASP A 84 16.77 -10.66 -13.45
C ASP A 84 16.85 -10.32 -11.96
N LYS A 85 15.71 -10.19 -11.26
CA LYS A 85 15.72 -9.77 -9.87
C LYS A 85 15.93 -10.94 -8.91
N PRO A 86 16.82 -10.78 -7.91
CA PRO A 86 16.87 -11.72 -6.80
C PRO A 86 15.55 -11.69 -6.04
N MET A 87 15.06 -12.86 -5.66
CA MET A 87 13.92 -12.99 -4.75
C MET A 87 14.36 -12.71 -3.30
N PRO A 88 13.50 -12.11 -2.45
CA PRO A 88 12.20 -11.55 -2.77
C PRO A 88 12.30 -10.18 -3.46
N PHE A 89 11.29 -9.81 -4.25
CA PHE A 89 11.21 -8.50 -4.90
C PHE A 89 9.78 -7.92 -4.89
N ILE A 90 9.67 -6.61 -5.12
CA ILE A 90 8.38 -5.93 -5.27
C ILE A 90 7.82 -6.23 -6.65
N SER A 91 6.72 -6.99 -6.69
CA SER A 91 6.11 -7.48 -7.92
C SER A 91 5.05 -6.51 -8.47
N LYS A 92 4.45 -5.69 -7.62
CA LYS A 92 3.41 -4.76 -8.05
C LYS A 92 3.20 -3.64 -7.04
N VAL A 93 2.85 -2.45 -7.54
CA VAL A 93 2.37 -1.34 -6.70
C VAL A 93 1.09 -0.81 -7.33
N ILE A 94 0.01 -0.66 -6.54
CA ILE A 94 -1.27 -0.15 -7.04
C ILE A 94 -1.93 0.84 -6.08
N LYS A 95 -2.69 1.77 -6.66
CA LYS A 95 -3.73 2.55 -5.98
C LYS A 95 -5.05 1.76 -6.01
N PRO A 96 -5.64 1.40 -4.86
CA PRO A 96 -6.96 0.76 -4.86
C PRO A 96 -8.04 1.75 -5.32
N LYS A 97 -9.00 1.28 -6.14
CA LYS A 97 -9.93 2.13 -6.93
C LYS A 97 -10.84 3.09 -6.14
N TYR A 98 -11.04 2.87 -4.85
CA TYR A 98 -12.00 3.63 -4.02
C TYR A 98 -11.41 4.15 -2.71
N SER A 99 -10.09 4.23 -2.62
CA SER A 99 -9.41 4.57 -1.39
C SER A 99 -8.47 5.74 -1.60
N LYS A 100 -8.59 6.76 -0.75
CA LYS A 100 -7.69 7.93 -0.73
C LYS A 100 -6.56 7.71 0.27
N GLY A 101 -5.38 8.21 -0.05
CA GLY A 101 -4.20 8.18 0.82
C GLY A 101 -3.70 6.79 1.15
N VAL A 102 -3.98 5.79 0.30
CA VAL A 102 -3.47 4.43 0.49
C VAL A 102 -2.93 3.83 -0.79
N ILE A 103 -1.89 3.04 -0.65
CA ILE A 103 -1.24 2.28 -1.71
C ILE A 103 -1.09 0.84 -1.25
N ARG A 104 -1.20 -0.11 -2.18
CA ARG A 104 -0.90 -1.50 -1.92
C ARG A 104 0.36 -1.91 -2.66
N ILE A 105 1.32 -2.46 -1.91
CA ILE A 105 2.57 -2.99 -2.43
C ILE A 105 2.51 -4.52 -2.34
N TYR A 106 2.84 -5.19 -3.44
CA TYR A 106 2.94 -6.64 -3.54
C TYR A 106 4.40 -7.05 -3.64
N ALA A 107 4.73 -8.17 -3.03
CA ALA A 107 6.04 -8.77 -3.14
C ALA A 107 5.92 -10.28 -3.35
N ASP A 108 6.84 -10.80 -4.16
CA ASP A 108 6.94 -12.22 -4.49
C ASP A 108 8.25 -12.78 -3.94
N GLY A 109 8.25 -14.03 -3.53
CA GLY A 109 9.43 -14.69 -2.98
C GLY A 109 9.24 -16.18 -2.73
N TYR A 110 10.35 -16.89 -2.48
CA TYR A 110 10.34 -18.32 -2.17
C TYR A 110 10.06 -18.61 -0.70
N ASP A 111 10.28 -17.63 0.18
CA ASP A 111 10.10 -17.77 1.62
C ASP A 111 9.20 -16.66 2.16
N LYS A 112 8.24 -17.04 3.01
CA LYS A 112 7.21 -16.13 3.55
C LYS A 112 7.79 -15.06 4.47
N ASN A 113 8.83 -15.41 5.24
CA ASN A 113 9.46 -14.48 6.18
C ASN A 113 10.28 -13.43 5.42
N SER A 114 11.05 -13.85 4.42
CA SER A 114 11.82 -12.94 3.57
C SER A 114 10.95 -11.90 2.86
N ILE A 115 9.76 -12.29 2.39
CA ILE A 115 8.79 -11.38 1.77
C ILE A 115 8.30 -10.33 2.79
N SER A 116 7.96 -10.79 4.00
CA SER A 116 7.46 -9.92 5.06
C SER A 116 8.53 -8.93 5.53
N GLU A 117 9.78 -9.39 5.64
CA GLU A 117 10.94 -8.55 5.95
C GLU A 117 11.17 -7.49 4.86
N LEU A 118 11.13 -7.88 3.57
CA LEU A 118 11.24 -6.95 2.45
C LEU A 118 10.15 -5.88 2.50
N LEU A 119 8.88 -6.28 2.65
CA LEU A 119 7.76 -5.33 2.70
C LEU A 119 7.90 -4.37 3.88
N ASN A 120 8.22 -4.87 5.08
CA ASN A 120 8.45 -4.04 6.26
C ASN A 120 9.59 -3.05 6.02
N LYS A 121 10.72 -3.51 5.48
CA LYS A 121 11.87 -2.65 5.15
C LYS A 121 11.47 -1.55 4.18
N LYS A 122 10.71 -1.87 3.11
CA LYS A 122 10.25 -0.87 2.13
C LYS A 122 9.26 0.12 2.72
N VAL A 123 8.37 -0.31 3.61
CA VAL A 123 7.48 0.63 4.31
C VAL A 123 8.26 1.53 5.27
N GLN A 124 9.27 1.00 5.97
CA GLN A 124 10.12 1.80 6.86
C GLN A 124 10.96 2.81 6.09
N GLU A 125 11.53 2.44 4.95
CA GLU A 125 12.21 3.36 4.03
C GLU A 125 11.28 4.51 3.62
N LEU A 126 10.04 4.20 3.21
CA LEU A 126 9.04 5.19 2.80
C LEU A 126 8.58 6.07 3.98
N ASN A 127 8.42 5.48 5.17
CA ASN A 127 8.12 6.23 6.38
C ASN A 127 9.23 7.25 6.68
N ARG A 128 10.49 6.84 6.63
CA ARG A 128 11.63 7.73 6.90
C ARG A 128 11.67 8.91 5.93
N GLU A 129 11.40 8.67 4.65
CA GLU A 129 11.34 9.71 3.61
C GLU A 129 10.23 10.73 3.90
N HIS A 130 9.03 10.26 4.21
CA HIS A 130 7.90 11.14 4.53
C HIS A 130 7.97 11.78 5.92
N ASN A 131 8.65 11.15 6.88
CA ASN A 131 8.74 11.61 8.25
C ASN A 131 9.40 12.99 8.34
N LEU A 132 10.42 13.25 7.51
CA LEU A 132 11.08 14.55 7.48
C LEU A 132 10.10 15.69 7.15
N SER A 133 9.18 15.48 6.20
CA SER A 133 8.17 16.46 5.81
C SER A 133 7.09 16.64 6.88
N VAL A 134 6.62 15.55 7.50
CA VAL A 134 5.63 15.61 8.58
C VAL A 134 6.20 16.28 9.83
N GLU A 135 7.41 15.91 10.24
CA GLU A 135 8.06 16.47 11.43
C GLU A 135 8.34 17.96 11.27
N ALA A 136 8.80 18.38 10.08
CA ALA A 136 8.97 19.80 9.77
C ALA A 136 7.64 20.56 9.93
N TYR A 137 6.55 20.04 9.36
CA TYR A 137 5.21 20.61 9.51
C TYR A 137 4.78 20.67 10.99
N ILE A 138 4.90 19.58 11.74
CA ILE A 138 4.53 19.54 13.17
C ILE A 138 5.35 20.56 13.97
N LYS A 139 6.66 20.67 13.69
CA LYS A 139 7.56 21.60 14.35
C LYS A 139 7.13 23.05 14.11
N ASP A 140 6.82 23.40 12.88
CA ASP A 140 6.37 24.75 12.51
C ASP A 140 5.04 25.10 13.18
N GLN A 141 4.07 24.18 13.16
CA GLN A 141 2.79 24.38 13.83
C GLN A 141 2.95 24.52 15.35
N LYS A 142 3.85 23.75 15.99
CA LYS A 142 4.16 23.91 17.42
C LYS A 142 4.77 25.27 17.73
N LYS A 143 5.65 25.79 16.87
CA LYS A 143 6.21 27.14 17.00
C LYS A 143 5.11 28.20 16.92
N ILE A 144 4.20 28.08 15.95
CA ILE A 144 3.05 29.00 15.82
C ILE A 144 2.18 28.93 17.06
N ILE A 145 1.84 27.74 17.56
CA ILE A 145 1.07 27.56 18.80
C ILE A 145 1.76 28.24 19.98
N SER A 146 3.08 28.06 20.14
CA SER A 146 3.85 28.69 21.20
C SER A 146 3.76 30.22 21.15
N ASN A 147 3.92 30.79 19.96
CA ASN A 147 3.83 32.24 19.77
C ASN A 147 2.41 32.77 20.08
N VAL A 148 1.37 32.07 19.62
CA VAL A 148 -0.02 32.45 19.89
C VAL A 148 -0.33 32.36 21.39
N MET A 149 0.17 31.33 22.09
CA MET A 149 -0.01 31.22 23.55
C MET A 149 0.68 32.37 24.29
N SER A 150 1.90 32.75 23.89
CA SER A 150 2.60 33.90 24.47
C SER A 150 1.80 35.18 24.28
N ASN A 151 1.33 35.44 23.05
CA ASN A 151 0.52 36.63 22.74
C ASN A 151 -0.78 36.67 23.56
N ILE A 152 -1.45 35.52 23.74
CA ILE A 152 -2.64 35.43 24.60
C ILE A 152 -2.30 35.82 26.03
N GLU A 153 -1.17 35.37 26.55
CA GLU A 153 -0.75 35.65 27.92
C GLU A 153 -0.39 37.13 28.11
N ASP A 154 0.34 37.72 27.16
CA ASP A 154 0.65 39.15 27.17
C ASP A 154 -0.62 40.01 27.13
N MET A 155 -1.60 39.65 26.30
CA MET A 155 -2.90 40.35 26.25
C MET A 155 -3.70 40.20 27.55
N LYS A 156 -3.63 39.06 28.23
CA LYS A 156 -4.27 38.90 29.55
C LYS A 156 -3.59 39.77 30.60
N ASN A 157 -2.25 39.77 30.65
CA ASN A 157 -1.49 40.60 31.58
C ASN A 157 -1.82 42.09 31.37
N GLN A 158 -1.90 42.54 30.11
CA GLN A 158 -2.34 43.91 29.79
C GLN A 158 -3.76 44.18 30.28
N LYS A 159 -4.70 43.26 30.04
CA LYS A 159 -6.09 43.38 30.49
C LYS A 159 -6.18 43.46 32.02
N ASP A 160 -5.45 42.62 32.75
CA ASP A 160 -5.48 42.56 34.21
C ASP A 160 -4.83 43.82 34.83
N ASN A 161 -3.78 44.36 34.20
CA ASN A 161 -3.21 45.67 34.57
C ASN A 161 -4.22 46.81 34.40
N LEU A 162 -4.94 46.86 33.27
CA LEU A 162 -5.99 47.88 33.04
C LEU A 162 -7.15 47.74 34.03
N MET A 163 -7.55 46.51 34.36
CA MET A 163 -8.59 46.26 35.38
C MET A 163 -8.16 46.73 36.77
N SER A 164 -6.88 46.52 37.13
CA SER A 164 -6.31 47.00 38.39
C SER A 164 -6.26 48.53 38.44
N GLN A 165 -5.82 49.17 37.34
CA GLN A 165 -5.85 50.63 37.20
C GLN A 165 -7.28 51.20 37.29
N ASN A 166 -8.26 50.56 36.65
CA ASN A 166 -9.66 50.98 36.74
C ASN A 166 -10.18 50.88 38.17
N SER A 167 -9.81 49.83 38.92
CA SER A 167 -10.18 49.68 40.32
C SER A 167 -9.60 50.79 41.20
N GLU A 168 -8.34 51.16 40.98
CA GLU A 168 -7.70 52.30 41.66
C GLU A 168 -8.36 53.64 41.30
N MET A 169 -8.63 53.88 40.02
CA MET A 169 -9.31 55.10 39.54
C MET A 169 -10.74 55.20 40.08
N GLN A 170 -11.46 54.09 40.19
CA GLN A 170 -12.80 54.06 40.78
C GLN A 170 -12.76 54.50 42.25
N ASN A 171 -11.81 53.98 43.03
CA ASN A 171 -11.62 54.43 44.42
C ASN A 171 -11.31 55.93 44.54
N GLN A 172 -10.62 56.53 43.57
CA GLN A 172 -10.35 57.97 43.52
C GLN A 172 -11.57 58.78 43.09
N LEU A 173 -12.34 58.25 42.14
CA LEU A 173 -13.60 58.84 41.68
C LEU A 173 -14.61 58.93 42.83
N ASP A 174 -14.76 57.87 43.62
CA ASP A 174 -15.68 57.81 44.76
C ASP A 174 -15.33 58.86 45.85
N LYS A 175 -14.04 59.19 46.00
CA LYS A 175 -13.56 60.19 46.96
C LYS A 175 -13.67 61.63 46.49
N SER A 176 -13.47 61.87 45.19
CA SER A 176 -13.26 63.22 44.65
C SER A 176 -14.37 63.71 43.70
N SER A 177 -15.21 62.81 43.17
CA SER A 177 -16.17 63.08 42.10
C SER A 177 -15.54 63.71 40.83
N ASN A 178 -14.24 63.50 40.60
CA ASN A 178 -13.55 64.06 39.44
C ASN A 178 -13.87 63.27 38.15
N CYS A 179 -14.58 63.92 37.22
CA CYS A 179 -15.01 63.36 35.93
C CYS A 179 -13.84 62.80 35.07
N ALA A 180 -12.61 63.29 35.24
CA ALA A 180 -11.46 62.78 34.50
C ALA A 180 -11.17 61.28 34.78
N TYR A 181 -11.45 60.81 36.00
CA TYR A 181 -11.32 59.38 36.35
C TYR A 181 -12.38 58.56 35.63
N ALA A 182 -13.63 59.03 35.58
CA ALA A 182 -14.71 58.34 34.87
C ALA A 182 -14.41 58.17 33.37
N VAL A 183 -13.89 59.23 32.71
CA VAL A 183 -13.49 59.17 31.30
C VAL A 183 -12.34 58.17 31.07
N SER A 184 -11.37 58.11 31.99
CA SER A 184 -10.23 57.19 31.90
C SER A 184 -10.66 55.73 32.07
N ILE A 185 -11.56 55.45 33.02
CA ILE A 185 -12.16 54.13 33.23
C ILE A 185 -12.87 53.66 31.96
N LEU A 186 -13.75 54.50 31.39
CA LEU A 186 -14.48 54.17 30.15
C LEU A 186 -13.54 53.90 28.97
N ARG A 187 -12.45 54.66 28.84
CA ARG A 187 -11.43 54.41 27.81
C ARG A 187 -10.76 53.04 28.00
N ASN A 188 -10.37 52.72 29.22
CA ASN A 188 -9.75 51.44 29.56
C ASN A 188 -10.72 50.28 29.36
N ASP A 189 -12.00 50.43 29.70
CA ASP A 189 -13.04 49.41 29.49
C ASP A 189 -13.21 49.08 28.00
N ASN A 190 -13.18 50.09 27.12
CA ASN A 190 -13.20 49.87 25.67
C ASN A 190 -11.99 49.04 25.20
N ILE A 191 -10.79 49.34 25.72
CA ILE A 191 -9.58 48.56 25.41
C ILE A 191 -9.71 47.13 25.94
N ILE A 192 -10.24 46.93 27.15
CA ILE A 192 -10.48 45.61 27.74
C ILE A 192 -11.46 44.79 26.88
N ILE A 193 -12.52 45.40 26.36
CA ILE A 193 -13.47 44.75 25.46
C ILE A 193 -12.76 44.29 24.18
N GLU A 194 -11.92 45.15 23.59
CA GLU A 194 -11.14 44.80 22.40
C GLU A 194 -10.15 43.65 22.68
N LEU A 195 -9.42 43.71 23.79
CA LEU A 195 -8.52 42.65 24.24
C LEU A 195 -9.27 41.33 24.42
N ASN A 196 -10.45 41.34 25.05
CA ASN A 196 -11.26 40.14 25.22
C ASN A 196 -11.67 39.52 23.86
N LYS A 197 -12.07 40.35 22.90
CA LYS A 197 -12.39 39.89 21.53
C LYS A 197 -11.17 39.27 20.86
N ASN A 198 -10.01 39.90 20.96
CA ASN A 198 -8.77 39.41 20.38
C ASN A 198 -8.29 38.11 21.03
N ILE A 199 -8.37 38.00 22.37
CA ILE A 199 -8.09 36.77 23.11
C ILE A 199 -9.01 35.64 22.64
N LEU A 200 -10.32 35.89 22.48
CA LEU A 200 -11.26 34.88 22.02
C LEU A 200 -10.92 34.40 20.59
N ASN A 201 -10.63 35.33 19.68
CA ASN A 201 -10.23 35.01 18.31
C ASN A 201 -8.97 34.14 18.27
N GLN A 202 -7.94 34.51 19.04
CA GLN A 202 -6.70 33.73 19.12
C GLN A 202 -6.91 32.36 19.77
N LYS A 203 -7.78 32.25 20.79
CA LYS A 203 -8.16 30.95 21.36
C LYS A 203 -8.83 30.05 20.33
N ASN A 204 -9.76 30.58 19.54
CA ASN A 204 -10.43 29.82 18.47
C ASN A 204 -9.42 29.36 17.40
N PHE A 205 -8.51 30.25 17.00
CA PHE A 205 -7.42 29.90 16.09
C PHE A 205 -6.51 28.79 16.66
N LEU A 206 -6.14 28.88 17.94
CA LEU A 206 -5.35 27.88 18.63
C LEU A 206 -6.05 26.52 18.69
N VAL A 207 -7.37 26.49 18.90
CA VAL A 207 -8.17 25.25 18.84
C VAL A 207 -8.12 24.66 17.43
N ALA A 208 -8.27 25.48 16.39
CA ALA A 208 -8.17 25.01 15.01
C ALA A 208 -6.80 24.40 14.73
N LEU A 209 -5.70 25.08 15.10
CA LEU A 209 -4.33 24.58 14.96
C LEU A 209 -4.09 23.27 15.74
N LYS A 210 -4.56 23.18 16.99
CA LYS A 210 -4.44 21.94 17.77
C LYS A 210 -5.18 20.77 17.11
N THR A 211 -6.31 21.07 16.47
CA THR A 211 -7.10 20.06 15.76
C THR A 211 -6.35 19.55 14.53
N THR A 212 -5.64 20.41 13.78
CA THR A 212 -4.85 19.99 12.60
C THR A 212 -3.73 19.00 12.97
N LEU A 213 -3.17 19.12 14.17
CA LEU A 213 -2.10 18.26 14.69
C LEU A 213 -2.59 16.94 15.29
N GLN A 214 -3.89 16.68 15.32
CA GLN A 214 -4.40 15.43 15.87
C GLN A 214 -3.90 14.22 15.06
N PRO A 215 -3.63 13.05 15.69
CA PRO A 215 -3.03 11.88 15.03
C PRO A 215 -3.82 11.30 13.84
N HIS A 216 -5.11 11.63 13.72
CA HIS A 216 -5.92 11.19 12.58
C HIS A 216 -5.91 12.18 11.41
N ARG A 217 -5.37 13.40 11.61
CA ARG A 217 -5.24 14.45 10.58
C ARG A 217 -3.82 14.63 10.11
N THR A 218 -2.87 14.46 11.03
CA THR A 218 -1.43 14.55 10.76
C THR A 218 -0.74 13.30 11.27
N PHE A 219 -0.14 12.53 10.36
CA PHE A 219 0.53 11.28 10.68
C PHE A 219 1.54 10.88 9.61
N ASN A 220 2.52 10.07 10.02
CA ASN A 220 3.51 9.48 9.13
C ASN A 220 2.96 8.29 8.36
N THR A 221 3.65 7.95 7.27
CA THR A 221 3.31 6.77 6.48
C THR A 221 3.36 5.53 7.33
N LYS A 222 2.32 4.72 7.32
CA LYS A 222 2.23 3.54 8.19
C LYS A 222 1.53 2.39 7.49
N ILE A 223 1.83 1.18 7.96
CA ILE A 223 1.07 0.01 7.56
C ILE A 223 -0.35 0.13 8.11
N LYS A 224 -1.34 -0.15 7.26
CA LYS A 224 -2.74 -0.25 7.63
C LYS A 224 -3.17 -1.71 7.65
N GLY A 225 -3.18 -2.30 8.84
CA GLY A 225 -3.45 -3.72 9.06
C GLY A 225 -2.16 -4.54 9.14
N GLU A 226 -2.24 -5.81 8.78
CA GLU A 226 -1.10 -6.73 8.74
C GLU A 226 -0.65 -6.98 7.30
N ILE A 227 0.57 -7.48 7.14
CA ILE A 227 1.04 -8.00 5.85
C ILE A 227 0.19 -9.22 5.51
N TYR A 228 -0.59 -9.11 4.44
CA TYR A 228 -1.44 -10.20 3.97
C TYR A 228 -0.63 -11.14 3.09
N LEU A 229 -0.37 -12.34 3.60
CA LEU A 229 0.21 -13.41 2.82
C LEU A 229 -0.90 -14.16 2.06
N ASN A 230 -0.79 -14.24 0.75
CA ASN A 230 -1.74 -15.00 -0.06
C ASN A 230 -1.59 -16.51 0.23
N PRO A 231 -2.67 -17.20 0.63
CA PRO A 231 -2.60 -18.64 0.88
C PRO A 231 -2.32 -19.44 -0.41
N LYS A 232 -2.59 -18.87 -1.59
CA LYS A 232 -2.30 -19.49 -2.89
C LYS A 232 -0.95 -19.02 -3.42
N THR A 233 -0.15 -19.97 -3.91
CA THR A 233 1.10 -19.68 -4.62
C THR A 233 0.81 -19.16 -6.03
N ILE A 234 1.72 -18.36 -6.58
CA ILE A 234 1.65 -17.90 -7.97
C ILE A 234 1.99 -19.05 -8.93
N THR A 235 2.88 -19.95 -8.53
CA THR A 235 3.30 -21.09 -9.35
C THR A 235 2.15 -22.07 -9.61
N PRO A 236 2.09 -22.69 -10.81
CA PRO A 236 1.12 -23.73 -11.13
C PRO A 236 1.05 -24.81 -10.05
N SER A 237 -0.15 -25.31 -9.78
CA SER A 237 -0.30 -26.42 -8.83
C SER A 237 0.44 -27.66 -9.33
N LYS A 238 1.10 -28.41 -8.44
CA LYS A 238 1.80 -29.65 -8.78
C LYS A 238 0.89 -30.65 -9.52
N LYS A 239 -0.38 -30.71 -9.12
CA LYS A 239 -1.42 -31.53 -9.77
C LYS A 239 -1.60 -31.16 -11.25
N LEU A 240 -1.62 -29.85 -11.56
CA LEU A 240 -1.77 -29.37 -12.93
C LEU A 240 -0.58 -29.79 -13.81
N ILE A 241 0.64 -29.71 -13.29
CA ILE A 241 1.85 -30.12 -14.03
C ILE A 241 1.84 -31.61 -14.34
N ILE A 242 1.43 -32.44 -13.38
CA ILE A 242 1.32 -33.89 -13.58
C ILE A 242 0.26 -34.22 -14.64
N ILE A 243 -0.91 -33.56 -14.59
CA ILE A 243 -1.97 -33.72 -15.60
C ILE A 243 -1.45 -33.29 -16.98
N LEU A 244 -0.73 -32.17 -17.07
CA LEU A 244 -0.16 -31.71 -18.34
C LEU A 244 0.86 -32.71 -18.87
N GLY A 245 1.75 -33.24 -18.03
CA GLY A 245 2.69 -34.30 -18.39
C GLY A 245 2.00 -35.55 -18.92
N LEU A 246 0.90 -35.98 -18.28
CA LEU A 246 0.08 -37.10 -18.71
C LEU A 246 -0.53 -36.86 -20.11
N VAL A 247 -1.16 -35.70 -20.33
CA VAL A 247 -1.80 -35.36 -21.61
C VAL A 247 -0.76 -35.22 -22.73
N SER A 248 0.36 -34.54 -22.46
CA SER A 248 1.47 -34.41 -23.41
C SER A 248 2.08 -35.76 -23.75
N GLY A 249 2.30 -36.63 -22.75
CA GLY A 249 2.80 -37.98 -22.96
C GLY A 249 1.86 -38.84 -23.81
N LEU A 250 0.55 -38.77 -23.54
CA LEU A 250 -0.47 -39.48 -24.31
C LEU A 250 -0.46 -39.02 -25.78
N LEU A 251 -0.56 -37.71 -26.04
CA LEU A 251 -0.57 -37.17 -27.40
C LEU A 251 0.71 -37.51 -28.16
N PHE A 252 1.87 -37.34 -27.52
CA PHE A 252 3.17 -37.66 -28.11
C PHE A 252 3.28 -39.15 -28.45
N SER A 253 2.79 -40.02 -27.57
CA SER A 253 2.85 -41.47 -27.77
C SER A 253 1.96 -41.95 -28.92
N ILE A 254 0.78 -41.35 -29.11
CA ILE A 254 -0.12 -41.65 -30.22
C ILE A 254 0.54 -41.22 -31.53
N LEU A 255 1.05 -39.99 -31.59
CA LEU A 255 1.77 -39.47 -32.76
C LEU A 255 2.96 -40.35 -33.12
N LEU A 256 3.76 -40.74 -32.13
CA LEU A 256 4.93 -41.60 -32.31
C LEU A 256 4.54 -42.99 -32.83
N SER A 257 3.42 -43.55 -32.36
CA SER A 257 2.92 -44.85 -32.83
C SER A 257 2.56 -44.80 -34.32
N PHE A 258 1.86 -43.76 -34.76
CA PHE A 258 1.56 -43.57 -36.19
C PHE A 258 2.81 -43.31 -37.04
N PHE A 259 3.76 -42.54 -36.52
CA PHE A 259 5.02 -42.29 -37.21
C PHE A 259 5.83 -43.58 -37.40
N LEU A 260 5.89 -44.44 -36.38
CA LEU A 260 6.56 -45.74 -36.47
C LEU A 260 5.84 -46.70 -37.42
N GLN A 261 4.50 -46.68 -37.43
CA GLN A 261 3.70 -47.45 -38.40
C GLN A 261 4.05 -47.03 -39.82
N PHE A 262 4.02 -45.73 -40.10
CA PHE A 262 4.36 -45.17 -41.40
C PHE A 262 5.78 -45.54 -41.87
N LEU A 263 6.76 -45.57 -40.97
CA LEU A 263 8.12 -46.00 -41.31
C LEU A 263 8.21 -47.49 -41.60
N ARG A 264 7.39 -48.33 -40.93
CA ARG A 264 7.33 -49.77 -41.20
C ARG A 264 6.71 -50.04 -42.55
N ASP A 265 5.60 -49.39 -42.87
CA ASP A 265 4.87 -49.58 -44.13
C ASP A 265 5.66 -49.12 -45.37
N ARG A 266 6.73 -48.34 -45.18
CA ARG A 266 7.69 -47.97 -46.24
C ARG A 266 8.87 -48.92 -46.37
N ARG A 267 9.12 -49.78 -45.38
CA ARG A 267 10.24 -50.72 -45.35
C ARG A 267 9.86 -52.10 -45.92
N ASP A 268 8.60 -52.47 -45.75
CA ASP A 268 7.97 -53.64 -46.36
C ASP A 268 7.48 -53.31 -47.78
#